data_AF-A0A399EVY0-F1
#
_entry.id   AF-A0A399EVY0-F1
#
_cell.length_a   1.000
_cell.length_b   1.000
_cell.length_c   1.000
_cell.angle_alpha   90.00
_cell.angle_beta   90.00
_cell.angle_gamma   90.00
#
_symmetry.space_group_name_H-M   'P 1'
#
loop_
_entity.id
_entity.type
_entity.pdbx_description
1 polymer ?
#
loop_
_entity_poly.entity_id
_entity_poly.type
_entity_poly.pdbx_seq_one_letter_code
_entity_poly.pdbx_strand_id
1 'polypeptide(L)'
;MQASLKVTPSLLVLDLGEVRRLVTQDGPRLARYVAVMRAARPGCLRTGRGSGHAHLMRAGLPPGETLLYTLPEDPLNFEQEGNTLRLTGLRVYLAGPPEFVETPFYAWVEP
;
A
#
# COMPACT_ATOMS: atom_id res chain seq x y z
N MET A 1 11.70 -13.34 -8.42
CA MET A 1 10.43 -13.41 -7.67
C MET A 1 9.43 -12.48 -8.33
N GLN A 2 8.16 -12.88 -8.46
CA GLN A 2 7.16 -12.11 -9.20
C GLN A 2 6.11 -11.57 -8.22
N ALA A 3 6.16 -10.27 -7.94
CA ALA A 3 5.08 -9.59 -7.26
C ALA A 3 3.82 -9.64 -8.15
N SER A 4 2.64 -9.74 -7.53
CA SER A 4 1.37 -9.75 -8.25
C SER A 4 0.48 -8.60 -7.79
N LEU A 5 -0.18 -7.95 -8.75
CA LEU A 5 -1.12 -6.87 -8.49
C LEU A 5 -2.54 -7.40 -8.61
N LYS A 6 -3.34 -7.19 -7.57
CA LYS A 6 -4.77 -7.53 -7.52
C LYS A 6 -5.57 -6.26 -7.35
N VAL A 7 -6.51 -6.07 -8.26
CA VAL A 7 -7.41 -4.94 -8.25
C VAL A 7 -8.79 -5.42 -7.81
N THR A 8 -9.36 -4.75 -6.82
CA THR A 8 -10.75 -4.95 -6.39
C THR A 8 -11.50 -3.63 -6.48
N PRO A 9 -12.84 -3.63 -6.39
CA PRO A 9 -13.61 -2.38 -6.44
C PRO A 9 -13.28 -1.35 -5.34
N SER A 10 -12.58 -1.75 -4.27
CA SER A 10 -12.33 -0.88 -3.11
C SER A 10 -10.86 -0.85 -2.65
N LEU A 11 -10.01 -1.74 -3.17
CA LEU A 11 -8.61 -1.89 -2.79
C LEU A 11 -7.75 -2.17 -4.02
N LEU A 12 -6.61 -1.50 -4.08
CA LEU A 12 -5.45 -1.95 -4.85
C LEU A 12 -4.55 -2.76 -3.92
N VAL A 13 -4.18 -3.98 -4.32
CA VAL A 13 -3.36 -4.86 -3.48
C VAL A 13 -2.17 -5.36 -4.27
N LEU A 14 -0.99 -5.13 -3.74
CA LEU A 14 0.28 -5.66 -4.23
C LEU A 14 0.72 -6.79 -3.28
N ASP A 15 0.75 -8.02 -3.79
CA ASP A 15 1.30 -9.19 -3.09
C ASP A 15 2.76 -9.36 -3.49
N LEU A 16 3.68 -9.20 -2.53
CA LEU A 16 5.12 -9.37 -2.72
C LEU A 16 5.52 -10.85 -2.85
N GLY A 17 4.60 -11.78 -2.61
CA GLY A 17 4.81 -13.23 -2.63
C GLY A 17 5.24 -13.81 -1.28
N GLU A 18 5.98 -13.04 -0.50
CA GLU A 18 6.49 -13.40 0.83
C GLU A 18 6.57 -12.17 1.74
N VAL A 19 6.74 -12.38 3.05
CA VAL A 19 6.94 -11.28 4.00
C VAL A 19 8.31 -10.67 3.75
N ARG A 20 8.34 -9.40 3.35
CA ARG A 20 9.57 -8.64 3.12
C ARG A 20 9.64 -7.44 4.05
N ARG A 21 10.87 -6.96 4.24
CA ARG A 21 11.12 -5.72 4.95
C ARG A 21 10.96 -4.56 3.98
N LEU A 22 10.03 -3.66 4.31
CA LEU A 22 9.75 -2.44 3.59
C LEU A 22 10.22 -1.26 4.41
N VAL A 23 10.93 -0.32 3.79
CA VAL A 23 11.19 0.99 4.40
C VAL A 23 10.10 1.95 3.94
N THR A 24 9.51 2.67 4.89
CA THR A 24 8.40 3.61 4.66
C THR A 24 8.72 4.97 5.26
N GLN A 25 7.87 5.95 5.00
CA GLN A 25 7.94 7.27 5.64
C GLN A 25 7.88 7.21 7.18
N ASP A 26 7.27 6.16 7.75
CA ASP A 26 7.11 5.97 9.20
C ASP A 26 8.13 4.97 9.77
N GLY A 27 9.14 4.59 8.98
CA GLY A 27 10.17 3.62 9.34
C GLY A 27 9.94 2.22 8.77
N PRO A 28 10.79 1.25 9.13
CA PRO A 28 10.76 -0.10 8.57
C PRO A 28 9.57 -0.92 9.08
N ARG A 29 8.97 -1.71 8.18
CA ARG A 29 7.84 -2.61 8.44
C ARG A 29 8.06 -3.96 7.77
N LEU A 30 7.60 -5.04 8.40
CA LEU A 30 7.47 -6.34 7.75
C LEU A 30 6.08 -6.44 7.15
N ALA A 31 6.00 -6.73 5.86
CA ALA A 31 4.73 -6.94 5.19
C ALA A 31 4.93 -7.87 3.98
N ARG A 32 3.91 -8.67 3.71
CA ARG A 32 3.76 -9.39 2.45
C ARG A 32 2.89 -8.61 1.47
N TYR A 33 1.89 -7.91 1.98
CA TYR A 33 0.92 -7.18 1.18
C TYR A 33 1.11 -5.68 1.35
N VAL A 34 1.04 -4.94 0.25
CA VAL A 34 0.82 -3.49 0.27
C VAL A 34 -0.59 -3.25 -0.26
N ALA A 35 -1.48 -2.73 0.59
CA ALA A 35 -2.85 -2.41 0.23
C ALA A 35 -3.03 -0.89 0.19
N VAL A 36 -3.73 -0.40 -0.82
CA VAL A 36 -4.12 1.00 -0.94
C VAL A 36 -5.63 1.07 -1.00
N MET A 37 -6.20 1.89 -0.12
CA MET A 37 -7.63 2.15 -0.07
C MET A 37 -7.92 3.64 -0.22
N ARG A 38 -9.10 3.96 -0.73
CA ARG A 38 -9.58 5.33 -0.73
C ARG A 38 -9.98 5.76 0.68
N ALA A 39 -9.59 6.97 1.07
CA ALA A 39 -10.05 7.60 2.29
C ALA A 39 -11.58 7.74 2.27
N ALA A 40 -12.25 7.33 3.35
CA ALA A 40 -13.65 7.66 3.53
C ALA A 40 -13.79 9.20 3.59
N ARG A 41 -14.73 9.77 2.83
CA ARG A 41 -15.04 11.21 2.84
C ARG A 41 -15.23 11.72 4.27
N PRO A 42 -15.00 13.02 4.55
CA PRO A 42 -15.22 13.63 5.86
C PRO A 42 -16.73 13.77 6.15
N GLY A 43 -17.45 12.65 6.27
CA GLY A 43 -18.58 12.55 7.16
C GLY A 43 -18.05 12.24 8.55
N CYS A 44 -18.78 12.59 9.61
CA CYS A 44 -18.40 12.39 11.02
C CYS A 44 -18.28 10.90 11.42
N LEU A 45 -17.43 10.15 10.74
CA LEU A 45 -16.99 8.81 11.12
C LEU A 45 -15.66 9.00 11.82
N ARG A 46 -15.69 8.79 13.15
CA ARG A 46 -14.48 8.61 13.92
C ARG A 46 -13.78 7.39 13.31
N THR A 47 -12.78 7.62 12.47
CA THR A 47 -11.91 6.58 11.92
C THR A 47 -11.04 6.06 13.07
N GLY A 48 -11.65 5.27 13.95
CA GLY A 48 -10.91 4.50 14.94
C GLY A 48 -9.93 3.60 14.20
N ARG A 49 -8.81 3.28 14.86
CA ARG A 49 -7.73 2.40 14.37
C ARG A 49 -8.18 1.05 13.75
N GLY A 50 -9.46 0.68 13.83
CA GLY A 50 -10.05 -0.55 13.31
C GLY A 50 -10.76 -0.47 11.94
N SER A 51 -11.02 0.71 11.35
CA SER A 51 -11.79 0.75 10.08
C SER A 51 -11.03 0.11 8.91
N GLY A 52 -9.72 0.32 8.83
CA GLY A 52 -8.84 -0.34 7.85
C GLY A 52 -8.73 -1.84 8.09
N HIS A 53 -8.59 -2.28 9.35
CA HIS A 53 -8.52 -3.69 9.73
C HIS A 53 -9.74 -4.49 9.25
N ALA A 54 -10.95 -3.94 9.43
CA ALA A 54 -12.16 -4.61 8.98
C ALA A 54 -12.23 -4.75 7.44
N HIS A 55 -11.71 -3.77 6.68
CA HIS A 55 -11.66 -3.87 5.22
C HIS A 55 -10.66 -4.93 4.76
N LEU A 56 -9.48 -4.97 5.37
CA LEU A 56 -8.47 -6.00 5.09
C LEU A 56 -9.03 -7.40 5.34
N MET A 57 -9.65 -7.64 6.50
CA MET A 57 -10.22 -8.94 6.84
C MET A 57 -11.31 -9.38 5.85
N ARG A 58 -12.19 -8.47 5.40
CA ARG A 58 -13.19 -8.78 4.36
C ARG A 58 -12.57 -9.10 3.00
N ALA A 59 -11.42 -8.51 2.69
CA ALA A 59 -10.64 -8.80 1.49
C ALA A 59 -9.76 -10.06 1.64
N GLY A 60 -9.81 -10.75 2.79
CA GLY A 60 -8.96 -11.92 3.08
C GLY A 60 -7.49 -11.57 3.30
N LEU A 61 -7.18 -10.31 3.64
CA LEU A 61 -5.82 -9.84 3.88
C LEU A 61 -5.49 -9.84 5.38
N PRO A 62 -4.39 -10.49 5.80
CA PRO A 62 -3.97 -10.51 7.19
C PRO A 62 -3.42 -9.13 7.61
N PRO A 63 -4.02 -8.42 8.57
CA PRO A 63 -3.57 -7.08 8.93
C PRO A 63 -2.14 -7.03 9.48
N GLY A 64 -1.68 -8.11 10.11
CA GLY A 64 -0.31 -8.22 10.63
C GLY A 64 0.77 -8.32 9.55
N GLU A 65 0.41 -8.70 8.32
CA GLU A 65 1.33 -8.80 7.18
C GLU A 65 0.96 -7.82 6.06
N THR A 66 0.06 -6.86 6.33
CA THR A 66 -0.41 -5.89 5.34
C THR A 66 -0.04 -4.48 5.73
N LEU A 67 0.75 -3.83 4.88
CA LEU A 67 0.97 -2.39 4.94
C LEU A 67 -0.17 -1.67 4.22
N LEU A 68 -1.00 -0.95 4.98
CA LEU A 68 -2.18 -0.25 4.45
C LEU A 68 -1.93 1.25 4.30
N TYR A 69 -2.07 1.75 3.07
CA TYR A 69 -2.13 3.17 2.76
C TYR A 69 -3.58 3.60 2.52
N THR A 70 -3.93 4.78 3.03
CA THR A 70 -5.23 5.41 2.78
C THR A 70 -5.00 6.74 2.07
N LEU A 71 -5.46 6.86 0.83
CA LEU A 71 -5.24 8.04 -0.01
C LEU A 71 -6.56 8.75 -0.33
N PRO A 72 -6.58 10.10 -0.46
CA PRO A 72 -7.80 10.83 -0.82
C PRO A 72 -8.28 10.52 -2.25
N GLU A 73 -7.32 10.27 -3.14
CA GLU A 73 -7.55 9.94 -4.54
C GLU A 73 -8.00 8.49 -4.73
N ASP A 74 -8.53 8.20 -5.92
CA ASP A 74 -8.92 6.85 -6.28
C ASP A 74 -7.69 5.92 -6.40
N PRO A 75 -7.57 4.87 -5.58
CA PRO A 75 -6.44 3.94 -5.65
C PRO A 75 -6.40 3.14 -6.96
N LEU A 76 -7.47 3.14 -7.75
CA LEU A 76 -7.50 2.47 -9.06
C LEU A 76 -6.88 3.31 -10.18
N ASN A 77 -6.63 4.60 -9.93
CA ASN A 77 -5.88 5.45 -10.83
C ASN A 77 -4.38 5.33 -10.54
N PHE A 78 -3.81 4.17 -10.89
CA PHE A 78 -2.39 3.87 -10.68
C PHE A 78 -1.67 3.64 -12.03
N GLU A 79 -0.36 3.85 -12.01
CA GLU A 79 0.55 3.53 -13.12
C GLU A 79 1.62 2.55 -12.64
N GLN A 80 2.05 1.65 -13.51
CA GLN A 80 3.19 0.76 -13.26
C GLN A 80 4.31 1.14 -14.23
N GLU A 81 5.42 1.66 -13.69
CA GLU A 81 6.62 2.03 -14.43
C GLU A 81 7.76 1.10 -14.04
N GLY A 82 8.02 0.08 -14.87
CA GLY A 82 8.99 -0.96 -14.55
C GLY A 82 8.67 -1.63 -13.20
N ASN A 83 9.55 -1.45 -12.22
CA ASN A 83 9.42 -2.00 -10.87
C ASN A 83 8.83 -1.00 -9.85
N THR A 84 8.23 0.11 -10.32
CA THR A 84 7.66 1.14 -9.46
C THR A 84 6.16 1.26 -9.70
N LEU A 85 5.38 1.11 -8.64
CA LEU A 85 3.94 1.41 -8.64
C LEU A 85 3.74 2.87 -8.24
N ARG A 86 3.04 3.64 -9.08
CA ARG A 86 2.82 5.07 -8.91
C ARG A 86 1.34 5.34 -8.69
N LEU A 87 1.05 6.03 -7.59
CA LEU A 87 -0.25 6.62 -7.30
C LEU A 87 -0.05 8.10 -6.93
N THR A 88 -1.12 8.87 -7.02
CA THR A 88 -1.11 10.26 -6.51
C THR A 88 -0.82 10.26 -5.01
N GLY A 89 0.36 10.76 -4.63
CA GLY A 89 0.81 10.83 -3.24
C GLY A 89 1.52 9.58 -2.69
N LEU A 90 1.60 8.47 -3.44
CA LEU A 90 2.27 7.23 -3.01
C LEU A 90 3.12 6.62 -4.15
N ARG A 91 4.36 6.24 -3.83
CA ARG A 91 5.23 5.42 -4.71
C ARG A 91 5.63 4.12 -3.99
N VAL A 92 5.57 2.99 -4.68
CA VAL A 92 6.07 1.70 -4.17
C VAL A 92 7.18 1.18 -5.08
N TYR A 93 8.40 1.08 -4.56
CA TYR A 93 9.60 0.69 -5.30
C TYR A 93 9.96 -0.76 -5.01
N LEU A 94 9.73 -1.66 -5.97
CA LEU A 94 9.96 -3.10 -5.81
C LEU A 94 11.42 -3.50 -5.99
N ALA A 95 12.23 -2.65 -6.62
CA ALA A 95 13.64 -2.94 -6.95
C ALA A 95 14.65 -2.49 -5.89
N GLY A 96 14.20 -1.84 -4.81
CA GLY A 96 15.09 -1.24 -3.82
C GLY A 96 14.85 0.26 -3.61
N PRO A 97 15.71 0.93 -2.83
CA PRO A 97 15.59 2.36 -2.58
C PRO A 97 15.73 3.16 -3.89
N PRO A 98 14.91 4.20 -4.10
CA PRO A 98 15.09 5.12 -5.22
C PRO A 98 16.22 6.11 -4.94
N GLU A 99 16.74 6.75 -6.00
CA GLU A 99 17.68 7.88 -5.86
C GLU A 99 17.02 9.09 -5.18
N PHE A 100 15.71 9.28 -5.41
CA PHE A 100 14.93 10.37 -4.84
C PHE A 100 13.48 9.95 -4.57
N VAL A 101 12.90 10.48 -3.49
CA VAL A 101 11.51 10.27 -3.11
C VAL A 101 10.71 11.55 -3.35
N GLU A 102 9.77 11.49 -4.29
CA GLU A 102 8.96 12.64 -4.69
C GLU A 102 7.63 12.78 -3.93
N THR A 103 7.29 11.80 -3.09
CA THR A 103 5.97 11.73 -2.44
C THR A 103 6.01 11.72 -0.93
N PRO A 104 4.92 12.20 -0.28
CA PRO A 104 4.79 12.10 1.15
C PRO A 104 4.69 10.65 1.64
N PHE A 105 4.10 9.75 0.84
CA PHE A 105 4.04 8.32 1.15
C PHE A 105 4.92 7.53 0.20
N TYR A 106 5.63 6.55 0.74
CA TYR A 106 6.43 5.64 -0.04
C TYR A 106 6.65 4.32 0.68
N ALA A 107 6.93 3.28 -0.09
CA ALA A 107 7.51 2.05 0.40
C ALA A 107 8.57 1.56 -0.59
N TRP A 108 9.72 1.12 -0.12
CA TRP A 108 10.63 0.32 -0.94
C TRP A 108 11.02 -0.97 -0.25
N VAL A 109 11.27 -1.99 -1.06
CA VAL A 109 11.73 -3.28 -0.56
C VAL A 109 13.21 -3.19 -0.19
N GLU A 110 13.55 -3.55 1.04
CA GLU A 110 14.95 -3.68 1.43
C GLU A 110 15.53 -4.94 0.75
N PRO A 111 16.71 -4.85 0.09
CA PRO A 111 17.29 -5.95 -0.68
C PRO A 111 17.40 -7.27 0.08
#